data_AF-A0A8J5KEJ8-F1
#
_entry.id   AF-A0A8J5KEJ8-F1
#
_cell.length_a   1.000
_cell.length_b   1.000
_cell.length_c   1.000
_cell.angle_alpha   90.00
_cell.angle_beta   90.00
_cell.angle_gamma   90.00
#
_symmetry.space_group_name_H-M   'P 1'
#
loop_
_entity.id
_entity.type
_entity.pdbx_description
1 polymer ?
#
loop_
_entity_poly.entity_id
_entity_poly.type
_entity_poly.pdbx_seq_one_letter_code
_entity_poly.pdbx_strand_id
1 'polypeptide(L)'
;MQTLLMFLGVLVVVIICCVDLGGLGNVWRIANEGNRIEFFNLDSSPFVRHTFWSTFVLGFYMMVGDIGLNQAVYQRFASVSSLRIAKRLSIFFLVGIYCLWTVFFLSGLVAFATYSTCDPLTSGKITKPDQILPFLVTDKLSHLTGLAGVFVSAVYGGVLSSLSSTGNSLACIIWEDFLKHRPYFSGLSSKSATNVVKIICKCFYLC
;
A
#
# COMPACT_ATOMS: atom_id res chain seq x y z
N MET A 1 10.30 -6.47 6.11
CA MET A 1 10.25 -6.02 7.52
C MET A 1 9.30 -4.84 7.69
N GLN A 2 9.41 -3.75 6.90
CA GLN A 2 8.54 -2.57 7.07
C GLN A 2 7.04 -2.91 7.00
N THR A 3 6.63 -3.70 5.99
CA THR A 3 5.22 -4.12 5.81
C THR A 3 4.66 -4.86 7.04
N LEU A 4 5.46 -5.72 7.67
CA LEU A 4 5.04 -6.46 8.87
C LEU A 4 4.85 -5.52 10.06
N LEU A 5 5.76 -4.56 10.25
CA LEU A 5 5.66 -3.57 11.34
C LEU A 5 4.45 -2.65 11.17
N MET A 6 4.21 -2.17 9.95
CA MET A 6 3.01 -1.38 9.63
C MET A 6 1.73 -2.18 9.91
N PHE A 7 1.68 -3.43 9.43
CA PHE A 7 0.53 -4.30 9.61
C PHE A 7 0.25 -4.60 11.08
N LEU A 8 1.27 -4.96 11.86
CA LEU A 8 1.13 -5.21 13.29
C LEU A 8 0.65 -3.96 14.03
N GLY A 9 1.17 -2.78 13.68
CA GLY A 9 0.73 -1.52 14.27
C GLY A 9 -0.76 -1.25 14.05
N VAL A 10 -1.24 -1.40 12.80
CA VAL A 10 -2.67 -1.24 12.50
C VAL A 10 -3.51 -2.31 13.18
N LEU A 11 -3.06 -3.57 13.16
CA LEU A 11 -3.79 -4.69 13.74
C LEU A 11 -3.99 -4.52 15.26
N VAL A 12 -2.95 -4.12 15.98
CA VAL A 12 -3.03 -3.87 17.43
C VAL A 12 -4.05 -2.78 17.75
N VAL A 13 -4.02 -1.67 17.00
CA VAL A 13 -4.98 -0.57 17.17
C VAL A 13 -6.41 -1.01 16.87
N VAL A 14 -6.60 -1.77 15.79
CA VAL A 14 -7.90 -2.36 15.45
C VAL A 14 -8.43 -3.21 16.60
N ILE A 15 -7.59 -4.07 17.18
CA ILE A 15 -8.00 -4.94 18.30
C ILE A 15 -8.38 -4.10 19.52
N ILE A 16 -7.54 -3.14 19.94
CA ILE A 16 -7.79 -2.28 21.11
C ILE A 16 -9.10 -1.51 20.93
N CYS A 17 -9.28 -0.84 19.80
CA CYS A 17 -10.51 -0.09 19.54
C CYS A 17 -11.75 -0.99 19.44
N CYS A 18 -11.62 -2.19 18.86
CA CYS A 18 -12.72 -3.15 18.87
C CYS A 18 -13.12 -3.53 20.29
N VAL A 19 -12.16 -3.76 21.20
CA VAL A 19 -12.43 -4.08 22.61
C VAL A 19 -13.07 -2.87 23.32
N ASP A 20 -12.51 -1.66 23.16
CA ASP A 20 -13.05 -0.42 23.73
C ASP A 20 -14.50 -0.17 23.33
N LEU A 21 -14.85 -0.49 22.08
CA LEU A 21 -16.19 -0.31 21.52
C LEU A 21 -17.15 -1.46 21.87
N GLY A 22 -16.75 -2.44 22.68
CA GLY A 22 -17.62 -3.57 23.06
C GLY A 22 -17.70 -4.68 22.01
N GLY A 23 -16.71 -4.77 21.13
CA GLY A 23 -16.53 -5.81 20.13
C GLY A 23 -16.76 -5.37 18.69
N LEU A 24 -16.34 -6.22 17.76
CA LEU A 24 -16.44 -5.97 16.32
C LEU A 24 -17.90 -5.80 15.85
N GLY A 25 -18.85 -6.48 16.50
CA GLY A 25 -20.28 -6.35 16.18
C GLY A 25 -20.80 -4.93 16.41
N ASN A 26 -20.33 -4.23 17.45
CA ASN A 26 -20.74 -2.86 17.70
C ASN A 26 -20.09 -1.88 16.72
N VAL A 27 -18.83 -2.11 16.33
CA VAL A 27 -18.17 -1.36 15.25
C VAL A 27 -18.99 -1.46 13.96
N TRP A 28 -19.42 -2.66 13.60
CA TRP A 28 -20.24 -2.89 12.41
C TRP A 28 -21.58 -2.17 12.50
N ARG A 29 -22.25 -2.24 13.66
CA ARG A 29 -23.53 -1.56 13.89
C ARG A 29 -23.40 -0.05 13.70
N ILE A 30 -22.39 0.58 14.34
CA ILE A 30 -22.14 2.02 14.23
C ILE A 30 -21.82 2.41 12.78
N ALA A 31 -21.00 1.61 12.09
CA ALA A 31 -20.67 1.86 10.68
C ALA A 31 -21.89 1.75 9.76
N ASN A 32 -22.79 0.80 10.03
CA ASN A 32 -24.02 0.61 9.28
C ASN A 32 -25.00 1.77 9.53
N GLU A 33 -25.20 2.18 10.79
CA GLU A 33 -26.01 3.36 11.16
C GLU A 33 -25.46 4.65 10.54
N GLY A 34 -24.13 4.75 10.43
CA GLY A 34 -23.44 5.85 9.75
C GLY A 34 -23.43 5.78 8.22
N ASN A 35 -24.16 4.84 7.59
CA ASN A 35 -24.19 4.61 6.15
C ASN A 35 -22.79 4.46 5.52
N ARG A 36 -21.86 3.81 6.23
CA ARG A 36 -20.50 3.54 5.73
C ARG A 36 -20.32 2.16 5.11
N ILE A 37 -21.34 1.31 5.21
CA ILE A 37 -21.33 -0.05 4.70
C ILE A 37 -22.17 -0.11 3.44
N GLU A 38 -21.51 -0.17 2.28
CA GLU A 38 -22.16 -0.31 0.97
C GLU A 38 -21.42 -1.37 0.15
N PHE A 39 -21.99 -2.57 0.02
CA PHE A 39 -21.34 -3.69 -0.68
C PHE A 39 -21.57 -3.66 -2.19
N PHE A 40 -22.77 -3.31 -2.62
CA PHE A 40 -23.21 -3.46 -4.01
C PHE A 40 -23.88 -2.19 -4.49
N ASN A 41 -23.07 -1.16 -4.78
CA ASN A 41 -23.54 -0.03 -5.56
C ASN A 41 -23.49 -0.41 -7.06
N LEU A 42 -24.63 -0.86 -7.60
CA LEU A 42 -24.74 -1.33 -8.99
C LEU A 42 -24.97 -0.20 -10.01
N ASP A 43 -24.85 1.07 -9.59
CA ASP A 43 -24.92 2.21 -10.51
C ASP A 43 -23.84 2.08 -11.60
N SER A 44 -24.23 2.30 -12.86
CA SER A 44 -23.35 2.26 -14.02
C SER A 44 -22.82 3.65 -14.40
N SER A 45 -23.15 4.69 -13.64
CA SER A 45 -22.70 6.05 -13.90
C SER A 45 -21.18 6.18 -13.77
N PRO A 46 -20.48 6.72 -14.77
CA PRO A 46 -19.03 6.92 -14.73
C PRO A 46 -18.60 8.09 -13.82
N PHE A 47 -19.55 8.90 -13.33
CA PHE A 47 -19.28 10.03 -12.44
C PHE A 47 -19.22 9.63 -10.96
N VAL A 48 -19.72 8.43 -10.63
CA VAL A 48 -19.66 7.90 -9.27
C VAL A 48 -18.27 7.33 -9.03
N ARG A 49 -17.59 7.85 -8.00
CA ARG A 49 -16.18 7.54 -7.72
C ARG A 49 -15.91 6.03 -7.57
N HIS A 50 -16.79 5.33 -6.85
CA HIS A 50 -16.69 3.89 -6.62
C HIS A 50 -18.06 3.25 -6.77
N THR A 51 -18.21 2.41 -7.79
CA THR A 51 -19.35 1.51 -7.96
C THR A 51 -18.83 0.08 -7.96
N PHE A 52 -19.70 -0.90 -7.86
CA PHE A 52 -19.33 -2.30 -7.99
C PHE A 52 -18.60 -2.55 -9.32
N TRP A 53 -19.12 -1.99 -10.41
CA TRP A 53 -18.55 -2.13 -11.75
C TRP A 53 -17.18 -1.47 -11.88
N SER A 54 -17.06 -0.20 -11.45
CA SER A 54 -15.79 0.50 -11.56
C SER A 54 -14.73 -0.13 -10.66
N THR A 55 -15.10 -0.55 -9.45
CA THR A 55 -14.17 -1.19 -8.50
C THR A 55 -13.74 -2.57 -8.98
N PHE A 56 -14.66 -3.40 -9.46
CA PHE A 56 -14.35 -4.76 -9.91
C PHE A 56 -13.50 -4.75 -11.18
N VAL A 57 -13.94 -4.01 -12.21
CA VAL A 57 -13.25 -3.97 -13.51
C VAL A 57 -11.88 -3.30 -13.37
N LEU A 58 -11.81 -2.12 -12.73
CA LEU A 58 -10.55 -1.41 -12.54
C LEU A 58 -9.63 -2.15 -11.57
N GLY A 59 -10.17 -2.72 -10.49
CA GLY A 59 -9.41 -3.50 -9.53
C GLY A 59 -8.78 -4.74 -10.16
N PHE A 60 -9.53 -5.47 -10.99
CA PHE A 60 -8.99 -6.60 -11.75
C PHE A 60 -7.89 -6.16 -12.73
N TYR A 61 -8.15 -5.10 -13.50
CA TYR A 61 -7.16 -4.54 -14.43
C TYR A 61 -5.87 -4.11 -13.72
N MET A 62 -5.99 -3.37 -12.62
CA MET A 62 -4.85 -2.93 -11.81
C MET A 62 -4.08 -4.12 -11.25
N MET A 63 -4.74 -5.15 -10.74
CA MET A 63 -4.06 -6.33 -10.19
C MET A 63 -3.25 -7.10 -11.24
N VAL A 64 -3.84 -7.29 -12.43
CA VAL A 64 -3.15 -7.93 -13.55
C VAL A 64 -1.94 -7.10 -13.99
N GLY A 65 -2.08 -5.77 -14.05
CA GLY A 65 -0.97 -4.86 -14.34
C GLY A 65 0.14 -4.93 -13.30
N ASP A 66 -0.21 -4.89 -12.01
CA ASP A 66 0.76 -4.91 -10.91
C ASP A 66 1.54 -6.23 -10.82
N ILE A 67 0.93 -7.37 -11.16
CA ILE A 67 1.62 -8.66 -11.15
C ILE A 67 2.36 -8.92 -12.48
N GLY A 68 1.75 -8.56 -13.61
CA GLY A 68 2.23 -8.93 -14.94
C GLY A 68 3.20 -7.92 -15.56
N LEU A 69 3.03 -6.62 -15.30
CA LEU A 69 3.79 -5.55 -15.94
C LEU A 69 4.79 -4.87 -15.00
N ASN A 70 4.62 -5.01 -13.69
CA ASN A 70 5.55 -4.43 -12.73
C ASN A 70 6.91 -5.15 -12.78
N GLN A 71 7.94 -4.45 -13.25
CA GLN A 71 9.28 -4.98 -13.41
C GLN A 71 9.84 -5.60 -12.12
N ALA A 72 9.62 -4.96 -10.97
CA ALA A 72 10.13 -5.44 -9.70
C ALA A 72 9.45 -6.75 -9.27
N VAL A 73 8.17 -6.92 -9.58
CA VAL A 73 7.42 -8.16 -9.29
C VAL A 73 7.86 -9.27 -10.24
N TYR A 74 7.98 -8.97 -11.54
CA TYR A 74 8.47 -9.92 -12.54
C TYR A 74 9.86 -10.47 -12.18
N GLN A 75 10.80 -9.60 -11.83
CA GLN A 75 12.16 -10.00 -11.44
C GLN A 75 12.20 -10.91 -10.21
N ARG A 76 11.30 -10.68 -9.24
CA ARG A 76 11.18 -11.54 -8.05
C ARG A 76 10.68 -12.94 -8.38
N PHE A 77 9.79 -13.08 -9.36
CA PHE A 77 9.35 -14.41 -9.81
C PHE A 77 10.38 -15.08 -10.72
N ALA A 78 11.10 -14.32 -11.55
CA ALA A 78 12.11 -14.84 -12.46
C ALA A 78 13.39 -15.32 -11.75
N SER A 79 13.67 -14.87 -10.54
CA SER A 79 14.82 -15.32 -9.74
C SER A 79 14.61 -16.67 -9.05
N VAL A 80 13.41 -17.25 -9.14
CA VAL A 80 13.05 -18.53 -8.54
C VAL A 80 13.41 -19.67 -9.49
N SER A 81 13.93 -20.78 -8.95
CA SER A 81 14.47 -21.91 -9.71
C SER A 81 13.44 -22.70 -10.56
N SER A 82 12.13 -22.51 -10.34
CA SER A 82 11.09 -23.26 -11.04
C SER A 82 9.77 -22.49 -11.14
N LEU A 83 9.11 -22.63 -12.29
CA LEU A 83 7.77 -22.08 -12.54
C LEU A 83 6.72 -22.58 -11.53
N ARG A 84 6.84 -23.83 -11.04
CA ARG A 84 5.89 -24.35 -10.03
C ARG A 84 6.00 -23.60 -8.72
N ILE A 85 7.22 -23.24 -8.30
CA ILE A 85 7.46 -22.50 -7.07
C ILE A 85 6.99 -21.06 -7.27
N ALA A 86 7.30 -20.43 -8.41
CA ALA A 86 6.82 -19.09 -8.73
C ALA A 86 5.28 -18.99 -8.69
N LYS A 87 4.55 -19.96 -9.25
CA LYS A 87 3.08 -20.03 -9.18
C LYS A 87 2.56 -20.15 -7.74
N ARG A 88 3.17 -21.02 -6.92
CA ARG A 88 2.79 -21.14 -5.50
C ARG A 88 3.04 -19.83 -4.74
N LEU A 89 4.19 -19.20 -4.94
CA LEU A 89 4.52 -17.92 -4.31
C LEU A 89 3.55 -16.81 -4.74
N SER A 90 3.11 -16.80 -6.00
CA SER A 90 2.09 -15.86 -6.48
C SER A 90 0.75 -16.04 -5.76
N ILE A 91 0.30 -17.28 -5.52
CA ILE A 91 -0.92 -17.54 -4.74
C ILE A 91 -0.75 -17.08 -3.28
N PHE A 92 0.38 -17.40 -2.64
CA PHE A 92 0.66 -16.92 -1.28
C PHE A 92 0.68 -15.39 -1.20
N PHE A 93 1.23 -14.73 -2.22
CA PHE A 93 1.22 -13.27 -2.31
C PHE A 93 -0.21 -12.70 -2.42
N LEU A 94 -1.07 -13.30 -3.26
CA LEU A 94 -2.47 -12.90 -3.39
C LEU A 94 -3.26 -13.11 -2.09
N VAL A 95 -3.05 -14.22 -1.38
CA VAL A 95 -3.68 -14.43 -0.07
C VAL A 95 -3.18 -13.40 0.94
N GLY A 96 -1.86 -13.14 0.97
CA GLY A 96 -1.27 -12.15 1.85
C GLY A 96 -1.81 -10.73 1.62
N ILE A 97 -1.93 -10.31 0.36
CA ILE A 97 -2.46 -8.98 0.03
C ILE A 97 -3.94 -8.84 0.37
N TYR A 98 -4.73 -9.90 0.17
CA TYR A 98 -6.14 -9.92 0.57
C TYR A 98 -6.29 -9.75 2.09
N CYS A 99 -5.55 -10.53 2.89
CA CYS A 99 -5.55 -10.39 4.35
C CYS A 99 -5.14 -8.97 4.80
N LEU A 100 -4.13 -8.38 4.16
CA LEU A 100 -3.69 -7.02 4.45
C LEU A 100 -4.79 -6.00 4.16
N TRP A 101 -5.44 -6.08 3.01
CA TRP A 101 -6.54 -5.19 2.64
C TRP A 101 -7.73 -5.29 3.59
N THR A 102 -8.11 -6.51 4.02
CA THR A 102 -9.18 -6.68 5.00
C THR A 102 -8.90 -5.91 6.29
N VAL A 103 -7.66 -5.96 6.80
CA VAL A 103 -7.29 -5.22 8.02
C VAL A 103 -7.31 -3.71 7.77
N PHE A 104 -6.87 -3.24 6.61
CA PHE A 104 -6.94 -1.81 6.28
C PHE A 104 -8.39 -1.32 6.17
N PHE A 105 -9.29 -2.04 5.50
CA PHE A 105 -10.70 -1.70 5.45
C PHE A 105 -11.34 -1.70 6.83
N LEU A 106 -11.03 -2.71 7.64
CA LEU A 106 -11.50 -2.78 9.01
C LEU A 106 -10.99 -1.62 9.86
N SER A 107 -9.72 -1.22 9.69
CA SER A 107 -9.16 -0.07 10.38
C SER A 107 -9.87 1.24 10.05
N GLY A 108 -10.36 1.41 8.81
CA GLY A 108 -11.18 2.55 8.43
C GLY A 108 -12.55 2.55 9.12
N LEU A 109 -13.21 1.40 9.20
CA LEU A 109 -14.49 1.26 9.93
C LEU A 109 -14.32 1.51 11.44
N VAL A 110 -13.25 0.96 12.02
CA VAL A 110 -12.91 1.16 13.43
C VAL A 110 -12.59 2.62 13.71
N ALA A 111 -11.83 3.29 12.84
CA ALA A 111 -11.56 4.72 12.96
C ALA A 111 -12.86 5.53 12.94
N PHE A 112 -13.76 5.24 12.00
CA PHE A 112 -15.07 5.88 11.92
C PHE A 112 -15.90 5.64 13.19
N ALA A 113 -15.99 4.41 13.66
CA ALA A 113 -16.76 4.08 14.86
C ALA A 113 -16.19 4.75 16.12
N THR A 114 -14.86 4.77 16.25
CA THR A 114 -14.14 5.40 17.38
C THR A 114 -14.40 6.90 17.44
N TYR A 115 -14.43 7.56 16.29
CA TYR A 115 -14.56 9.02 16.18
C TYR A 115 -15.96 9.47 15.72
N SER A 116 -16.96 8.59 15.80
CA SER A 116 -18.33 8.88 15.36
C SER A 116 -18.99 10.04 16.11
N THR A 117 -18.61 10.25 17.38
CA THR A 117 -19.13 11.33 18.23
C THR A 117 -18.26 12.59 18.22
N CYS A 118 -16.96 12.46 17.93
CA CYS A 118 -16.01 13.56 17.93
C CYS A 118 -15.03 13.35 16.78
N ASP A 119 -15.32 13.99 15.65
CA ASP A 119 -14.51 13.86 14.45
C ASP A 119 -13.20 14.66 14.59
N PRO A 120 -12.03 14.00 14.50
CA PRO A 120 -10.73 14.65 14.59
C PRO A 120 -10.48 15.68 13.48
N LEU A 121 -11.15 15.57 12.32
CA LEU A 121 -10.99 16.50 11.22
C LEU A 121 -11.68 17.84 11.52
N THR A 122 -12.95 17.80 11.93
CA THR A 122 -13.72 19.01 12.28
C THR A 122 -13.24 19.65 13.58
N SER A 123 -12.72 18.87 14.52
CA SER A 123 -12.11 19.38 15.75
C SER A 123 -10.68 19.92 15.56
N GLY A 124 -10.12 19.87 14.35
CA GLY A 124 -8.80 20.43 14.02
C GLY A 124 -7.61 19.62 14.54
N LYS A 125 -7.81 18.38 15.01
CA LYS A 125 -6.73 17.49 15.45
C LYS A 125 -5.95 16.90 14.27
N ILE A 126 -6.61 16.74 13.12
CA ILE A 126 -5.98 16.40 11.83
C ILE A 126 -6.34 17.45 10.78
N THR A 127 -5.44 17.68 9.82
CA THR A 127 -5.65 18.64 8.73
C THR A 127 -6.23 17.96 7.48
N LYS A 128 -5.88 16.69 7.26
CA LYS A 128 -6.29 15.92 6.08
C LYS A 128 -6.93 14.60 6.48
N PRO A 129 -7.96 14.13 5.75
CA PRO A 129 -8.60 12.83 6.02
C PRO A 129 -7.61 11.65 6.04
N ASP A 130 -6.57 11.68 5.20
CA ASP A 130 -5.58 10.59 5.09
C ASP A 130 -4.73 10.41 6.37
N GLN A 131 -4.74 11.40 7.27
CA GLN A 131 -4.00 11.35 8.53
C GLN A 131 -4.75 10.57 9.63
N ILE A 132 -5.97 10.09 9.37
CA ILE A 132 -6.82 9.45 10.37
C ILE A 132 -6.19 8.19 10.97
N LEU A 133 -5.53 7.35 10.15
CA LEU A 133 -4.91 6.11 10.64
C LEU A 133 -3.65 6.39 11.47
N PRO A 134 -2.68 7.22 11.03
CA PRO A 134 -1.59 7.66 11.89
C PRO A 134 -2.09 8.31 13.19
N PHE A 135 -3.13 9.13 13.12
CA PHE A 135 -3.73 9.77 14.29
C PHE A 135 -4.32 8.74 15.26
N LEU A 136 -5.11 7.78 14.75
CA LEU A 136 -5.69 6.69 15.55
C LEU A 136 -4.61 5.88 16.26
N VAL A 137 -3.51 5.55 15.57
CA VAL A 137 -2.35 4.86 16.16
C VAL A 137 -1.76 5.69 17.29
N THR A 138 -1.50 6.98 17.06
CA THR A 138 -0.90 7.85 18.08
C THR A 138 -1.81 8.10 19.28
N ASP A 139 -3.11 8.24 19.06
CA ASP A 139 -4.12 8.53 20.08
C ASP A 139 -4.29 7.33 21.02
N LYS A 140 -4.53 6.14 20.43
CA LYS A 140 -4.85 4.92 21.18
C LYS A 140 -3.62 4.21 21.75
N LEU A 141 -2.45 4.35 21.12
CA LEU A 141 -1.19 3.77 21.60
C LEU A 141 -0.29 4.80 22.30
N SER A 142 -0.82 5.96 22.67
CA SER A 142 -0.08 7.01 23.39
C SER A 142 0.57 6.52 24.69
N HIS A 143 -0.05 5.55 25.36
CA HIS A 143 0.46 4.92 26.58
C HIS A 143 1.68 4.00 26.33
N LEU A 144 1.91 3.55 25.09
CA LEU A 144 3.05 2.72 24.70
C LEU A 144 4.14 3.58 24.08
N THR A 145 5.04 4.07 24.94
CA THR A 145 6.17 4.91 24.54
C THR A 145 6.99 4.26 23.41
N GLY A 146 7.15 4.97 22.30
CA GLY A 146 7.96 4.55 21.15
C GLY A 146 7.20 3.80 20.06
N LEU A 147 6.03 3.21 20.32
CA LEU A 147 5.31 2.42 19.32
C LEU A 147 4.80 3.27 18.15
N ALA A 148 4.30 4.47 18.44
CA ALA A 148 3.92 5.45 17.41
C ALA A 148 5.11 5.83 16.51
N GLY A 149 6.31 6.00 17.09
CA GLY A 149 7.53 6.28 16.33
C GLY A 149 7.96 5.10 15.45
N VAL A 150 7.84 3.87 15.96
CA VAL A 150 8.08 2.64 15.17
C VAL A 150 7.08 2.53 14.01
N PHE A 151 5.81 2.85 14.25
CA PHE A 151 4.79 2.84 13.19
C PHE A 151 5.10 3.86 12.10
N VAL A 152 5.32 5.12 12.48
CA VAL A 152 5.62 6.20 11.52
C VAL A 152 6.91 5.89 10.74
N SER A 153 7.97 5.43 11.41
CA SER A 153 9.22 5.04 10.73
C SER A 153 9.03 3.85 9.78
N ALA A 154 8.20 2.87 10.12
CA ALA A 154 7.86 1.77 9.23
C ALA A 154 7.09 2.25 7.99
N VAL A 155 6.13 3.17 8.16
CA VAL A 155 5.41 3.81 7.04
C VAL A 155 6.38 4.54 6.12
N TYR A 156 7.23 5.41 6.67
CA TYR A 156 8.25 6.12 5.88
C TYR A 156 9.20 5.16 5.18
N GLY A 157 9.67 4.12 5.87
CA GLY A 157 10.50 3.08 5.27
C GLY A 157 9.79 2.34 4.13
N GLY A 158 8.49 2.07 4.25
CA GLY A 158 7.67 1.50 3.19
C GLY A 158 7.57 2.41 1.96
N VAL A 159 7.28 3.70 2.18
CA VAL A 159 7.22 4.71 1.10
C VAL A 159 8.57 4.83 0.39
N LEU A 160 9.66 4.99 1.14
CA LEU A 160 11.01 5.10 0.58
C LEU A 160 11.42 3.83 -0.19
N SER A 161 11.04 2.64 0.30
CA SER A 161 11.33 1.38 -0.42
C SER A 161 10.58 1.29 -1.75
N SER A 162 9.34 1.76 -1.80
CA SER A 162 8.51 1.76 -3.02
C SER A 162 9.02 2.78 -4.03
N LEU A 163 9.39 3.97 -3.56
CA LEU A 163 10.02 5.00 -4.38
C LEU A 163 11.35 4.51 -4.94
N SER A 164 12.16 3.84 -4.10
CA SER A 164 13.44 3.26 -4.51
C SER A 164 13.28 2.21 -5.61
N SER A 165 12.32 1.30 -5.46
CA SER A 165 12.03 0.26 -6.44
C SER A 165 11.52 0.84 -7.76
N THR A 166 10.66 1.86 -7.70
CA THR A 166 10.10 2.51 -8.90
C THR A 166 11.18 3.27 -9.67
N GLY A 167 12.00 4.07 -8.98
CA GLY A 167 13.10 4.79 -9.61
C GLY A 167 14.14 3.86 -10.22
N ASN A 168 14.46 2.75 -9.55
CA ASN A 168 15.36 1.73 -10.11
C ASN A 168 14.76 1.05 -11.35
N SER A 169 13.47 0.74 -11.33
CA SER A 169 12.78 0.13 -12.48
C SER A 169 12.79 1.07 -13.68
N LEU A 170 12.43 2.35 -13.47
CA LEU A 170 12.44 3.36 -14.51
C LEU A 170 13.84 3.58 -15.11
N ALA A 171 14.88 3.64 -14.27
CA ALA A 171 16.26 3.75 -14.73
C ALA A 171 16.69 2.54 -15.58
N CYS A 172 16.29 1.33 -15.20
CA CYS A 172 16.54 0.13 -15.98
C CYS A 172 15.79 0.13 -17.32
N ILE A 173 14.53 0.55 -17.35
CA ILE A 173 13.73 0.67 -18.58
C ILE A 173 14.37 1.67 -19.53
N ILE A 174 14.76 2.85 -19.05
CA ILE A 174 15.46 3.86 -19.85
C ILE A 174 16.76 3.29 -20.43
N TRP A 175 17.51 2.54 -19.62
CA TRP A 175 18.75 1.92 -20.07
C TRP A 175 18.52 0.87 -21.16
N GLU A 176 17.70 -0.15 -20.89
CA GLU A 176 17.49 -1.28 -21.79
C GLU A 176 16.77 -0.87 -23.08
N ASP A 177 15.73 -0.04 -22.99
CA ASP A 177 14.88 0.25 -24.15
C ASP A 177 15.42 1.41 -25.01
N PHE A 178 16.09 2.40 -24.42
CA PHE A 178 16.46 3.63 -25.13
C PHE A 178 17.97 3.87 -25.27
N LEU A 179 18.77 3.56 -24.24
CA LEU A 179 20.19 3.94 -24.23
C LEU A 179 21.09 2.84 -24.77
N LYS A 180 20.87 1.58 -24.39
CA LYS A 180 21.73 0.44 -24.74
C LYS A 180 21.90 0.25 -26.25
N HIS A 181 20.87 0.56 -27.03
CA HIS A 181 20.88 0.45 -28.49
C HIS A 181 21.50 1.67 -29.21
N ARG A 182 21.87 2.73 -28.49
CA ARG A 182 22.51 3.90 -29.11
C ARG A 182 23.99 3.62 -29.38
N PRO A 183 24.54 4.15 -30.49
CA PRO A 183 25.91 3.85 -30.91
C PRO A 183 26.95 4.19 -29.83
N TYR A 184 26.75 5.26 -29.07
CA TYR A 184 27.61 5.68 -27.95
C TYR A 184 27.68 4.67 -26.79
N PHE A 185 26.66 3.82 -26.60
CA PHE A 185 26.55 2.90 -25.47
C PHE A 185 26.68 1.41 -25.86
N SER A 186 26.70 1.11 -27.17
CA SER A 186 26.69 -0.25 -27.74
C SER A 186 27.88 -1.15 -27.39
N GLY A 187 28.97 -0.59 -26.85
CA GLY A 187 30.19 -1.31 -26.45
C GLY A 187 30.52 -1.27 -24.97
N LEU A 188 29.61 -0.83 -24.11
CA LEU A 188 29.91 -0.64 -22.68
C LEU A 188 29.96 -1.97 -21.92
N SER A 189 30.96 -2.07 -21.04
CA SER A 189 31.05 -3.17 -20.08
C SER A 189 29.86 -3.19 -19.12
N SER A 190 29.51 -4.37 -18.60
CA SER A 190 28.41 -4.52 -17.63
C SER A 190 28.56 -3.63 -16.38
N LYS A 191 29.81 -3.31 -15.99
CA LYS A 191 30.11 -2.39 -14.87
C LYS A 191 29.78 -0.95 -15.23
N SER A 192 30.16 -0.51 -16.43
CA SER A 192 29.87 0.85 -16.92
C SER A 192 28.38 1.07 -17.13
N ALA A 193 27.67 0.09 -17.69
CA ALA A 193 26.21 0.10 -17.81
C ALA A 193 25.51 0.29 -16.46
N THR A 194 25.95 -0.46 -15.44
CA THR A 194 25.41 -0.35 -14.08
C THR A 194 25.63 1.04 -13.48
N ASN A 195 26.79 1.67 -13.74
CA ASN A 195 27.06 3.02 -13.27
C ASN A 195 26.14 4.06 -13.93
N VAL A 196 25.85 3.91 -15.23
CA VAL A 196 24.90 4.79 -15.94
C VAL A 196 23.49 4.65 -15.34
N VAL A 197 23.02 3.41 -15.13
CA VAL A 197 21.72 3.16 -14.48
C VAL A 197 21.66 3.81 -13.08
N LYS A 198 22.72 3.70 -12.28
CA LYS A 198 22.81 4.35 -10.96
C LYS A 198 22.76 5.88 -11.04
N ILE A 199 23.41 6.49 -12.03
CA ILE A 199 23.38 7.94 -12.25
C ILE A 199 21.97 8.40 -12.62
N ILE A 200 21.32 7.73 -13.56
CA ILE A 200 19.94 8.01 -13.96
C ILE A 200 18.99 7.90 -12.75
N CYS A 201 19.14 6.83 -11.97
CA CYS A 201 18.38 6.61 -10.75
C CYS A 201 18.58 7.78 -9.75
N LYS A 202 19.82 8.25 -9.57
CA LYS A 202 20.13 9.39 -8.69
C LYS A 202 19.50 10.70 -9.18
N CYS A 203 19.45 10.95 -10.49
CA CYS A 203 18.78 12.12 -11.06
C CYS A 203 17.28 12.14 -10.74
N PHE A 204 16.63 10.98 -10.66
CA PHE A 204 15.20 10.91 -10.30
C PHE A 204 14.91 11.21 -8.83
N TYR A 205 15.85 10.98 -7.89
CA TYR A 205 15.62 11.31 -6.47
C TYR A 205 16.07 12.73 -6.08
N LEU A 206 16.79 13.42 -6.94
CA LEU A 206 17.27 14.80 -6.71
C LEU A 206 16.31 15.88 -7.22
N CYS A 207 15.21 15.46 -7.85
CA CYS A 207 14.15 16.31 -8.36
C CYS A 207 12.93 16.22 -7.43
#